data_AF-A0A1E5H7Y3-F1
#
_entry.id   AF-A0A1E5H7Y3-F1
#
_cell.length_a   1.000
_cell.length_b   1.000
_cell.length_c   1.000
_cell.angle_alpha   90.00
_cell.angle_beta   90.00
_cell.angle_gamma   90.00
#
_symmetry.space_group_name_H-M   'P 1'
#
loop_
_entity.id
_entity.type
_entity.pdbx_description
1 polymer ?
#
loop_
_entity_poly.entity_id
_entity_poly.type
_entity_poly.pdbx_seq_one_letter_code
_entity_poly.pdbx_strand_id
1 'polypeptide(L)'
;MNNNKCKVGKGIDIIRQGIGAVTIGKSAVEAINSARSVEASKRVRAVNPKDLLPQQGLVTGEVEGAPPVDAGKQGKHQEGHRNNEQSTEDKSTWIDGENGVADTQEAWEKGDWVRGREGTVKEYESDKVVGSDGITTEIVVHIDGKGNIHGYPKIPKK
;
A
#
# COMPACT_ATOMS: atom_id res chain seq x y z
N MET A 1 50.92 -33.31 7.29
CA MET A 1 49.62 -33.93 7.61
C MET A 1 48.50 -33.01 7.14
N ASN A 2 47.67 -33.53 6.22
CA ASN A 2 46.27 -33.22 5.91
C ASN A 2 45.78 -31.76 5.74
N ASN A 3 45.60 -31.38 4.46
CA ASN A 3 44.34 -31.03 3.79
C ASN A 3 43.23 -30.30 4.59
N ASN A 4 42.81 -29.11 4.13
CA ASN A 4 41.59 -28.95 3.30
C ASN A 4 41.01 -27.51 3.24
N LYS A 5 40.60 -27.16 2.01
CA LYS A 5 39.44 -26.34 1.61
C LYS A 5 39.53 -24.80 1.61
N CYS A 6 39.88 -24.32 0.41
CA CYS A 6 39.27 -23.21 -0.32
C CYS A 6 37.84 -22.82 0.12
N LYS A 7 37.62 -21.52 0.33
CA LYS A 7 36.35 -20.84 0.03
C LYS A 7 36.65 -19.46 -0.57
N VAL A 8 36.39 -19.35 -1.87
CA VAL A 8 36.27 -18.10 -2.61
C VAL A 8 35.03 -17.37 -2.09
N GLY A 9 35.23 -16.33 -1.29
CA GLY A 9 34.22 -15.30 -1.09
C GLY A 9 34.38 -14.26 -2.18
N LYS A 10 33.56 -14.34 -3.24
CA LYS A 10 33.44 -13.25 -4.21
C LYS A 10 32.85 -12.04 -3.49
N GLY A 11 33.72 -11.14 -3.03
CA GLY A 11 33.34 -9.77 -2.72
C GLY A 11 32.78 -9.12 -3.99
N ILE A 12 31.67 -8.41 -3.84
CA ILE A 12 31.03 -7.69 -4.92
C ILE A 12 31.88 -6.43 -5.14
N ASP A 13 32.82 -6.48 -6.08
CA ASP A 13 33.54 -5.30 -6.55
C ASP A 13 32.59 -4.44 -7.37
N ILE A 14 31.97 -3.44 -6.72
CA ILE A 14 31.30 -2.36 -7.45
C ILE A 14 32.38 -1.38 -7.89
N ILE A 15 32.99 -1.69 -9.04
CA ILE A 15 33.92 -0.79 -9.72
C ILE A 15 33.13 0.45 -10.17
N ARG A 16 33.41 1.59 -9.53
CA ARG A 16 33.05 2.93 -10.03
C ARG A 16 33.86 3.21 -11.29
N GLN A 17 33.33 2.88 -12.46
CA GLN A 17 33.77 3.46 -13.73
C GLN A 17 32.58 3.66 -14.67
N GLY A 18 32.43 4.90 -15.15
CA GLY A 18 31.67 5.22 -16.36
C GLY A 18 30.17 5.44 -16.16
N ILE A 19 29.72 6.68 -16.37
CA ILE A 19 28.31 7.05 -16.45
C ILE A 19 27.79 6.58 -17.82
N GLY A 20 27.53 5.27 -17.95
CA GLY A 20 26.79 4.69 -19.06
C GLY A 20 25.36 4.44 -18.62
N ALA A 21 24.37 4.87 -19.42
CA ALA A 21 22.98 4.53 -19.15
C ALA A 21 22.83 3.00 -19.10
N VAL A 22 22.62 2.47 -17.90
CA VAL A 22 22.36 1.04 -17.70
C VAL A 22 20.93 0.77 -18.15
N THR A 23 20.77 0.13 -19.31
CA THR A 23 19.47 -0.41 -19.74
C THR A 23 19.15 -1.61 -18.86
N ILE A 24 18.44 -1.37 -17.75
CA ILE A 24 17.96 -2.43 -16.86
C ILE A 24 16.77 -3.12 -17.54
N GLY A 25 16.90 -4.42 -17.83
CA GLY A 25 15.82 -5.21 -18.43
C GLY A 25 14.61 -5.32 -17.49
N LYS A 26 13.41 -5.45 -18.08
CA LYS A 26 12.13 -5.53 -17.34
C LYS A 26 12.15 -6.52 -16.17
N SER A 27 12.75 -7.70 -16.37
CA SER A 27 12.88 -8.73 -15.34
C SER A 27 13.76 -8.33 -14.15
N ALA A 28 14.77 -7.48 -14.37
CA ALA A 28 15.58 -6.93 -13.28
C ALA A 28 14.84 -5.83 -12.51
N VAL A 29 13.99 -5.03 -13.18
CA VAL A 29 13.09 -4.08 -12.50
C VAL A 29 12.04 -4.82 -11.67
N GLU A 30 11.44 -5.88 -12.22
CA GLU A 30 10.49 -6.75 -11.51
C GLU A 30 11.15 -7.44 -10.32
N ALA A 31 12.38 -7.93 -10.44
CA ALA A 31 13.12 -8.53 -9.33
C ALA A 31 13.47 -7.50 -8.23
N ILE A 32 13.83 -6.25 -8.59
CA ILE A 32 14.07 -5.18 -7.62
C ILE A 32 12.76 -4.79 -6.91
N ASN A 33 11.65 -4.69 -7.64
CA ASN A 33 10.35 -4.40 -7.07
C ASN A 33 9.88 -5.53 -6.16
N SER A 34 10.09 -6.79 -6.56
CA SER A 34 9.81 -7.96 -5.75
C SER A 34 10.66 -7.98 -4.48
N ALA A 35 11.98 -7.77 -4.57
CA ALA A 35 12.86 -7.74 -3.39
C ALA A 35 12.52 -6.60 -2.41
N ARG A 36 12.18 -5.40 -2.93
CA ARG A 36 11.65 -4.30 -2.11
C ARG A 36 10.33 -4.66 -1.45
N SER A 37 9.44 -5.35 -2.16
CA SER A 37 8.20 -5.86 -1.60
C SER A 37 8.47 -6.80 -0.43
N VAL A 38 9.39 -7.77 -0.57
CA VAL A 38 9.73 -8.71 0.52
C VAL A 38 10.34 -8.03 1.75
N GLU A 39 11.26 -7.06 1.58
CA GLU A 39 11.81 -6.32 2.73
C GLU A 39 10.77 -5.38 3.38
N ALA A 40 9.87 -4.80 2.59
CA ALA A 40 8.74 -4.02 3.09
C ALA A 40 7.81 -4.91 3.92
N SER A 41 7.45 -6.11 3.43
CA SER A 41 6.58 -7.08 4.12
C SER A 41 7.05 -7.42 5.53
N LYS A 42 8.37 -7.39 5.81
CA LYS A 42 8.91 -7.64 7.16
C LYS A 42 8.57 -6.55 8.20
N ARG A 43 8.04 -5.41 7.76
CA ARG A 43 7.61 -4.27 8.59
C ARG A 43 6.12 -3.94 8.43
N VAL A 44 5.38 -4.74 7.67
CA VAL A 44 3.93 -4.56 7.49
C VAL A 44 3.21 -5.30 8.60
N ARG A 45 2.34 -4.60 9.32
CA ARG A 45 1.53 -5.19 10.40
C ARG A 45 0.17 -5.64 9.86
N ALA A 46 -0.17 -6.91 10.05
CA ALA A 46 -1.54 -7.38 9.81
C ALA A 46 -2.51 -6.73 10.81
N VAL A 47 -3.69 -6.32 10.35
CA VAL A 47 -4.73 -5.70 11.16
C VAL A 47 -6.10 -6.30 10.83
N ASN A 48 -6.95 -6.44 11.85
CA ASN A 48 -8.34 -6.82 11.66
C ASN A 48 -9.17 -5.59 11.26
N PRO A 49 -10.34 -5.75 10.61
CA PRO A 49 -11.14 -4.63 10.11
C PRO A 49 -11.53 -3.58 11.16
N LYS A 50 -11.75 -4.00 12.41
CA LYS A 50 -12.16 -3.11 13.52
C LYS A 50 -11.01 -2.65 14.40
N ASP A 51 -9.77 -3.00 14.06
CA ASP A 51 -8.61 -2.52 14.80
C ASP A 51 -8.45 -1.02 14.55
N LEU A 52 -8.16 -0.26 15.62
CA LEU A 52 -7.66 1.09 15.47
C LEU A 52 -6.27 1.05 14.85
N LEU A 53 -6.09 1.75 13.74
CA LEU A 53 -4.81 1.76 13.05
C LEU A 53 -3.70 2.40 13.90
N PRO A 54 -2.43 1.99 13.71
CA PRO A 54 -1.31 2.74 14.24
C PRO A 54 -1.22 4.11 13.55
N GLN A 55 -0.74 5.12 14.28
CA GLN A 55 -0.65 6.49 13.79
C GLN A 55 0.17 6.65 12.50
N GLN A 56 1.14 5.75 12.28
CA GLN A 56 2.06 5.70 11.15
C GLN A 56 2.50 4.25 10.88
N GLY A 57 3.08 4.01 9.71
CA GLY A 57 3.64 2.71 9.31
C GLY A 57 2.82 2.04 8.23
N LEU A 58 3.20 0.80 7.91
CA LEU A 58 2.55 0.00 6.89
C LEU A 58 1.70 -1.08 7.54
N VAL A 59 0.47 -1.24 7.06
CA VAL A 59 -0.46 -2.27 7.50
C VAL A 59 -0.99 -3.08 6.31
N THR A 60 -1.55 -4.25 6.58
CA THR A 60 -2.17 -5.11 5.57
C THR A 60 -3.42 -5.76 6.14
N GLY A 61 -4.43 -5.93 5.27
CA GLY A 61 -5.60 -6.76 5.48
C GLY A 61 -5.45 -8.14 4.85
N GLU A 62 -4.22 -8.49 4.44
CA GLU A 62 -3.82 -9.81 3.93
C GLU A 62 -4.49 -10.20 2.59
N VAL A 63 -4.88 -9.23 1.78
CA VAL A 63 -5.28 -9.46 0.39
C VAL A 63 -4.05 -9.78 -0.45
N GLU A 64 -4.04 -10.96 -1.07
CA GLU A 64 -2.94 -11.44 -1.90
C GLU A 64 -2.71 -10.52 -3.12
N GLY A 65 -1.45 -10.24 -3.44
CA GLY A 65 -1.06 -9.39 -4.58
C GLY A 65 -1.10 -7.88 -4.30
N ALA A 66 -1.92 -7.44 -3.34
CA ALA A 66 -2.10 -6.03 -3.05
C ALA A 66 -0.89 -5.37 -2.35
N PRO A 67 -0.56 -4.11 -2.67
CA PRO A 67 0.42 -3.34 -1.92
C PRO A 67 0.00 -3.12 -0.47
N PRO A 68 0.96 -2.83 0.43
CA PRO A 68 0.64 -2.45 1.81
C PRO A 68 -0.03 -1.08 1.88
N VAL A 69 -0.82 -0.88 2.93
CA VAL A 69 -1.56 0.36 3.20
C VAL A 69 -0.76 1.26 4.15
N ASP A 70 -0.68 2.56 3.83
CA ASP A 70 -0.12 3.58 4.73
C ASP A 70 -1.12 3.89 5.85
N ALA A 71 -0.83 3.42 7.07
CA ALA A 71 -1.73 3.55 8.21
C ALA A 71 -1.98 5.01 8.61
N GLY A 72 -0.99 5.89 8.40
CA GLY A 72 -1.12 7.30 8.73
C GLY A 72 -2.13 8.00 7.83
N LYS A 73 -2.08 7.73 6.52
CA LYS A 73 -3.05 8.27 5.55
C LYS A 73 -4.41 7.60 5.69
N GLN A 74 -4.45 6.27 5.80
CA GLN A 74 -5.67 5.50 5.96
C GLN A 74 -6.44 5.91 7.22
N GLY A 75 -5.73 6.11 8.34
CA GLY A 75 -6.33 6.53 9.61
C GLY A 75 -6.95 7.93 9.60
N LYS A 76 -6.83 8.71 8.51
CA LYS A 76 -7.64 9.94 8.34
C LYS A 76 -9.09 9.63 7.96
N HIS A 77 -9.36 8.41 7.51
CA HIS A 77 -10.67 7.95 7.06
C HIS A 77 -11.31 6.95 8.04
N GLN A 78 -10.68 6.65 9.18
CA GLN A 78 -11.25 5.82 10.24
C GLN A 78 -11.81 6.71 11.36
N GLU A 79 -13.07 6.52 11.73
CA GLU A 79 -13.68 7.25 12.85
C GLU A 79 -13.03 6.89 14.19
N GLY A 80 -12.89 7.89 15.08
CA GLY A 80 -12.21 7.74 16.38
C GLY A 80 -10.69 7.56 16.28
N HIS A 81 -10.12 7.58 15.07
CA HIS A 81 -8.68 7.57 14.90
C HIS A 81 -8.10 8.98 15.04
N ARG A 82 -6.98 9.12 15.76
CA ARG A 82 -6.36 10.43 16.05
C ARG A 82 -6.08 11.26 14.79
N ASN A 83 -5.65 10.64 13.69
CA ASN A 83 -5.45 11.34 12.40
C ASN A 83 -6.74 11.86 11.77
N ASN A 84 -7.89 11.22 12.04
CA ASN A 84 -9.20 11.70 11.61
C ASN A 84 -9.63 12.88 12.50
N GLU A 85 -9.56 12.73 13.82
CA GLU A 85 -9.95 13.78 14.78
C GLU A 85 -9.13 15.07 14.66
N GLN A 86 -7.86 14.96 14.26
CA GLN A 86 -6.97 16.12 14.06
C GLN A 86 -7.09 16.73 12.66
N SER A 87 -7.83 16.11 11.75
CA SER A 87 -8.02 16.62 10.40
C SER A 87 -8.92 17.85 10.41
N THR A 88 -8.47 18.94 9.81
CA THR A 88 -9.32 20.12 9.52
C THR A 88 -10.05 20.00 8.20
N GLU A 89 -9.78 18.94 7.45
CA GLU A 89 -10.40 18.66 6.15
C GLU A 89 -11.62 17.77 6.34
N ASP A 90 -12.69 18.06 5.60
CA ASP A 90 -13.85 17.17 5.47
C ASP A 90 -13.43 15.88 4.76
N LYS A 91 -13.48 14.76 5.49
CA LYS A 91 -13.04 13.43 5.05
C LYS A 91 -14.23 12.48 5.07
N SER A 92 -14.39 11.74 3.98
CA SER A 92 -15.22 10.56 4.00
C SER A 92 -14.61 9.52 4.94
N THR A 93 -15.46 8.88 5.72
CA THR A 93 -15.04 7.85 6.68
C THR A 93 -15.61 6.50 6.30
N TRP A 94 -14.88 5.45 6.67
CA TRP A 94 -15.36 4.07 6.62
C TRP A 94 -16.55 3.90 7.57
N ILE A 95 -17.41 2.93 7.27
CA ILE A 95 -18.55 2.57 8.11
C ILE A 95 -18.09 2.23 9.54
N ASP A 96 -18.86 2.70 10.52
CA ASP A 96 -18.66 2.62 11.98
C ASP A 96 -17.49 1.76 12.48
N GLY A 97 -16.35 2.42 12.72
CA GLY A 97 -15.18 1.85 13.36
C GLY A 97 -14.32 0.93 12.48
N GLU A 98 -14.71 0.69 11.22
CA GLU A 98 -13.87 -0.03 10.27
C GLU A 98 -12.66 0.81 9.83
N ASN A 99 -11.53 0.15 9.57
CA ASN A 99 -10.31 0.80 9.08
C ASN A 99 -10.16 0.77 7.56
N GLY A 100 -10.98 -0.02 6.86
CA GLY A 100 -10.99 -0.16 5.40
C GLY A 100 -9.69 -0.64 4.78
N VAL A 101 -8.78 -1.25 5.54
CA VAL A 101 -7.48 -1.70 5.00
C VAL A 101 -7.67 -2.82 3.98
N ALA A 102 -8.47 -3.83 4.31
CA ALA A 102 -8.78 -4.92 3.40
C ALA A 102 -9.55 -4.42 2.17
N ASP A 103 -10.55 -3.56 2.37
CA ASP A 103 -11.34 -2.98 1.27
C ASP A 103 -10.49 -2.14 0.32
N THR A 104 -9.54 -1.38 0.85
CA THR A 104 -8.57 -0.61 0.06
C THR A 104 -7.69 -1.52 -0.79
N GLN A 105 -7.24 -2.64 -0.24
CA GLN A 105 -6.42 -3.61 -0.98
C GLN A 105 -7.23 -4.36 -2.03
N GLU A 106 -8.46 -4.76 -1.72
CA GLU A 106 -9.37 -5.39 -2.67
C GLU A 106 -9.71 -4.44 -3.82
N ALA A 107 -10.03 -3.19 -3.52
CA ALA A 107 -10.27 -2.14 -4.52
C ALA A 107 -9.03 -1.86 -5.38
N TRP A 108 -7.82 -2.04 -4.84
CA TRP A 108 -6.61 -1.94 -5.65
C TRP A 108 -6.49 -3.08 -6.66
N GLU A 109 -6.77 -4.32 -6.26
CA GLU A 109 -6.67 -5.48 -7.15
C GLU A 109 -7.79 -5.48 -8.21
N LYS A 110 -9.03 -5.19 -7.79
CA LYS A 110 -10.22 -5.31 -8.64
C LYS A 110 -10.62 -4.02 -9.35
N GLY A 111 -10.16 -2.88 -8.86
CA GLY A 111 -10.59 -1.57 -9.35
C GLY A 111 -10.04 -1.22 -10.73
N ASP A 112 -10.78 -0.34 -11.39
CA ASP A 112 -10.44 0.23 -12.69
C ASP A 112 -9.58 1.48 -12.51
N TRP A 113 -8.66 1.70 -13.46
CA TRP A 113 -7.87 2.91 -13.48
C TRP A 113 -8.74 4.14 -13.77
N VAL A 114 -8.58 5.18 -12.97
CA VAL A 114 -9.21 6.48 -13.25
C VAL A 114 -8.56 7.08 -14.49
N ARG A 115 -9.39 7.49 -15.45
CA ARG A 115 -8.93 8.08 -16.72
C ARG A 115 -8.01 9.28 -16.48
N GLY A 116 -6.82 9.24 -17.05
CA GLY A 116 -5.80 10.28 -16.91
C GLY A 116 -5.02 10.23 -15.59
N ARG A 117 -5.22 9.19 -14.76
CA ARG A 117 -4.50 8.91 -13.52
C ARG A 117 -4.03 7.45 -13.44
N GLU A 118 -3.90 6.80 -14.59
CA GLU A 118 -3.44 5.42 -14.72
C GLU A 118 -2.10 5.22 -14.01
N GLY A 119 -1.97 4.11 -13.28
CA GLY A 119 -0.80 3.84 -12.44
C GLY A 119 -0.80 4.55 -11.08
N THR A 120 -1.71 5.50 -10.83
CA THR A 120 -1.74 6.26 -9.56
C THR A 120 -3.05 6.15 -8.79
N VAL A 121 -4.19 6.02 -9.47
CA VAL A 121 -5.52 5.98 -8.84
C VAL A 121 -6.44 4.95 -9.47
N LYS A 122 -7.08 4.17 -8.62
CA LYS A 122 -8.15 3.24 -8.98
C LYS A 122 -9.46 3.59 -8.28
N GLU A 123 -10.57 3.24 -8.92
CA GLU A 123 -11.91 3.26 -8.36
C GLU A 123 -12.51 1.87 -8.43
N TYR A 124 -13.28 1.49 -7.41
CA TYR A 124 -13.93 0.18 -7.32
C TYR A 124 -15.30 0.31 -6.67
N GLU A 125 -16.29 -0.34 -7.28
CA GLU A 125 -17.64 -0.46 -6.73
C GLU A 125 -17.74 -1.75 -5.90
N SER A 126 -17.86 -1.62 -4.58
CA SER A 126 -17.99 -2.77 -3.67
C SER A 126 -19.41 -3.35 -3.70
N ASP A 127 -19.54 -4.64 -3.38
CA ASP A 127 -20.82 -5.32 -3.17
C ASP A 127 -21.48 -5.01 -1.80
N LYS A 128 -20.80 -4.26 -0.94
CA LYS A 128 -21.25 -3.87 0.40
C LYS A 128 -21.15 -2.36 0.59
N VAL A 129 -21.95 -1.83 1.50
CA VAL A 129 -21.82 -0.44 1.96
C VAL A 129 -20.51 -0.32 2.76
N VAL A 130 -19.70 0.68 2.40
CA VAL A 130 -18.38 0.95 3.00
C VAL A 130 -18.28 2.36 3.59
N GLY A 131 -19.13 3.29 3.17
CA GLY A 131 -19.15 4.66 3.69
C GLY A 131 -19.97 4.80 4.97
N SER A 132 -19.54 5.72 5.82
CA SER A 132 -20.27 6.15 7.03
C SER A 132 -21.61 6.82 6.76
N ASP A 133 -21.89 7.20 5.51
CA ASP A 133 -23.21 7.69 5.10
C ASP A 133 -24.28 6.58 5.01
N GLY A 134 -23.88 5.31 5.20
CA GLY A 134 -24.77 4.16 5.20
C GLY A 134 -25.25 3.74 3.81
N ILE A 135 -24.73 4.35 2.73
CA ILE A 135 -25.15 4.05 1.35
C ILE A 135 -23.99 3.94 0.36
N THR A 136 -22.84 4.58 0.63
CA THR A 136 -21.72 4.59 -0.31
C THR A 136 -21.06 3.22 -0.37
N THR A 137 -20.92 2.72 -1.60
CA THR A 137 -20.31 1.43 -1.99
C THR A 137 -19.00 1.63 -2.77
N GLU A 138 -18.79 2.82 -3.35
CA GLU A 138 -17.61 3.13 -4.17
C GLU A 138 -16.38 3.49 -3.31
N ILE A 139 -15.22 2.95 -3.68
CA ILE A 139 -13.92 3.17 -3.02
C ILE A 139 -12.95 3.82 -4.01
N VAL A 140 -12.25 4.86 -3.58
CA VAL A 140 -11.11 5.44 -4.31
C VAL A 140 -9.82 5.02 -3.63
N VAL A 141 -8.85 4.53 -4.41
CA VAL A 141 -7.53 4.12 -3.91
C VAL A 141 -6.42 4.89 -4.60
N HIS A 142 -5.50 5.44 -3.82
CA HIS A 142 -4.30 6.13 -4.30
C HIS A 142 -3.03 5.36 -3.93
N ILE A 143 -2.12 5.18 -4.88
CA ILE A 143 -0.74 4.73 -4.60
C ILE A 143 0.22 5.92 -4.52
N ASP A 144 1.15 5.88 -3.59
CA ASP A 144 2.21 6.89 -3.47
C ASP A 144 3.49 6.52 -4.22
N GLY A 145 4.43 7.45 -4.32
CA GLY A 145 5.71 7.22 -5.03
C GLY A 145 6.62 6.16 -4.38
N LYS A 146 6.26 5.64 -3.20
CA LYS A 146 6.95 4.52 -2.55
C LYS A 146 6.25 3.17 -2.81
N GLY A 147 5.09 3.19 -3.48
CA GLY A 147 4.31 2.01 -3.79
C GLY A 147 3.33 1.59 -2.68
N ASN A 148 3.06 2.45 -1.69
CA ASN A 148 2.07 2.16 -0.66
C ASN A 148 0.73 2.78 -1.03
N ILE A 149 -0.35 2.10 -0.71
CA ILE A 149 -1.70 2.54 -1.02
C ILE A 149 -2.40 3.16 0.21
N HIS A 150 -3.43 3.95 -0.04
CA HIS A 150 -4.45 4.32 0.94
C HIS A 150 -5.73 4.60 0.18
N GLY A 151 -6.87 4.32 0.81
CA GLY A 151 -8.18 4.44 0.19
C GLY A 151 -9.18 5.14 1.08
N TYR A 152 -10.30 5.49 0.48
CA TYR A 152 -11.44 6.07 1.18
C TYR A 152 -12.75 5.81 0.42
N PRO A 153 -13.90 5.76 1.13
CA PRO A 153 -15.22 5.73 0.50
C PRO A 153 -15.48 7.02 -0.27
N LYS A 154 -16.00 6.95 -1.49
CA LYS A 154 -16.28 8.13 -2.35
C LYS A 154 -17.61 8.81 -1.98
N ILE A 155 -17.78 9.17 -0.71
CA ILE A 155 -18.99 9.82 -0.22
C ILE A 155 -19.17 11.17 -0.93
N PRO A 156 -20.32 11.45 -1.56
CA PRO A 156 -20.60 12.73 -2.20
C PRO A 156 -20.54 13.89 -1.19
N LYS A 157 -19.85 14.96 -1.56
CA LYS A 157 -19.84 16.19 -0.76
C LYS A 157 -21.20 16.87 -0.86
N LYS A 158 -21.72 17.33 0.28
CA LYS A 158 -22.96 18.11 0.36
C LYS A 158 -22.71 19.58 -0.01
#